data_AF-A0A0H4XLF2-F1
#
_entry.id   AF-A0A0H4XLF2-F1
#
_cell.length_a   1.000
_cell.length_b   1.000
_cell.length_c   1.000
_cell.angle_alpha   90.00
_cell.angle_beta   90.00
_cell.angle_gamma   90.00
#
_symmetry.space_group_name_H-M   'P 1'
#
loop_
_entity.id
_entity.type
_entity.pdbx_description
1 polymer ?
#
loop_
_entity_poly.entity_id
_entity_poly.type
_entity_poly.pdbx_seq_one_letter_code
_entity_poly.pdbx_strand_id
1 'polypeptide(L)'
;MASDGVNVALANYHITYEDPADDPRPRYSLPAIGLALRKAFATLLTLGTGASGGLEGPVVLVGESLGAGVARLTRARSEHTLRTCQLAGITAAVGTLLNAPFAAALFALEVVYGNRIVYRKLAYCLLAAVITYALNNRLYGFRPIFVAPPHAHTYTLGEYGLTALVAVAVSAPIALLFGLTMKHTRQVVEHVSPVLRGAMGALCTVLVAGGLFYGVGMDFRHVLGMGEHTITQLLANTPGPLTQWWFLLLIVGGKLLTTGFTVQSGGSAGMLIPSMVLGGVSGAATAQLLASVVGAGSADVTVFVVVGIASALVAVVGVPLAAIALVLEVFGSAYGPPAVLACCVTYVLTLRLSVYNEQRHVRAEEPIAST
;
A
#
# COMPACT_ATOMS: atom_id res chain seq x y z
N MET A 1 19.01 3.45 9.12
CA MET A 1 17.64 4.01 9.06
C MET A 1 16.83 3.08 8.19
N ALA A 2 15.96 2.31 8.85
CA ALA A 2 15.35 1.09 8.36
C ALA A 2 14.40 1.34 7.18
N SER A 3 14.03 0.26 6.49
CA SER A 3 13.18 0.13 5.30
C SER A 3 11.97 1.05 5.20
N ASP A 4 11.43 1.50 6.33
CA ASP A 4 10.18 2.23 6.48
C ASP A 4 10.25 3.71 6.07
N GLY A 5 10.19 3.95 4.75
CA GLY A 5 10.17 5.31 4.21
C GLY A 5 8.94 6.12 4.63
N VAL A 6 7.79 5.46 4.83
CA VAL A 6 6.56 6.12 5.26
C VAL A 6 6.72 6.68 6.65
N ASN A 7 7.16 5.88 7.62
CA ASN A 7 7.32 6.33 8.99
C ASN A 7 8.35 7.46 9.13
N VAL A 8 9.44 7.43 8.36
CA VAL A 8 10.41 8.55 8.32
C VAL A 8 9.78 9.81 7.71
N ALA A 9 9.01 9.68 6.64
CA ALA A 9 8.31 10.81 6.02
C ALA A 9 7.26 11.41 6.96
N LEU A 10 6.51 10.55 7.66
CA LEU A 10 5.52 10.96 8.66
C LEU A 10 6.18 11.65 9.84
N ALA A 11 7.26 11.10 10.39
CA ALA A 11 8.02 11.76 11.45
C ALA A 11 8.52 13.14 11.00
N ASN A 12 9.09 13.24 9.79
CA ASN A 12 9.50 14.52 9.20
C ASN A 12 8.34 15.52 9.03
N TYR A 13 7.15 15.02 8.73
CA TYR A 13 5.95 15.83 8.58
C TYR A 13 5.38 16.26 9.93
N HIS A 14 5.39 15.37 10.92
CA HIS A 14 4.71 15.53 12.22
C HIS A 14 5.48 16.40 13.21
N ILE A 15 6.82 16.45 13.13
CA ILE A 15 7.65 17.51 13.75
C ILE A 15 7.15 18.91 13.33
N THR A 16 6.52 18.93 12.16
CA THR A 16 5.69 20.00 11.63
C THR A 16 4.58 20.52 12.51
N TYR A 17 3.77 19.59 13.05
CA TYR A 17 2.31 19.60 12.96
C TYR A 17 1.59 19.50 14.32
N GLU A 18 2.06 18.66 15.26
CA GLU A 18 1.25 18.26 16.42
C GLU A 18 1.63 18.91 17.76
N ASP A 19 2.89 19.29 18.00
CA ASP A 19 3.32 19.83 19.29
C ASP A 19 3.98 21.22 19.13
N PRO A 20 3.46 22.28 19.78
CA PRO A 20 4.14 23.58 19.86
C PRO A 20 5.56 23.51 20.47
N ALA A 21 5.86 22.43 21.21
CA ALA A 21 7.19 22.16 21.77
C ALA A 21 8.15 21.47 20.78
N ASP A 22 7.66 20.92 19.68
CA ASP A 22 8.53 20.36 18.64
C ASP A 22 9.23 21.49 17.88
N ASP A 23 10.56 21.47 17.88
CA ASP A 23 11.35 22.43 17.12
C ASP A 23 11.37 22.04 15.64
N PRO A 24 10.82 22.85 14.71
CA PRO A 24 10.84 22.54 13.28
C PRO A 24 12.19 22.86 12.62
N ARG A 25 13.09 23.59 13.29
CA ARG A 25 14.42 24.01 12.77
C ARG A 25 15.29 22.83 12.28
N PRO A 26 15.28 21.63 12.89
CA PRO A 26 15.99 20.46 12.37
C PRO A 26 15.50 20.08 10.96
N ARG A 27 14.19 20.12 10.67
CA ARG A 27 13.71 19.75 9.32
C ARG A 27 14.11 20.77 8.26
N TYR A 28 14.09 22.06 8.59
CA TYR A 28 14.57 23.12 7.68
C TYR A 28 16.08 23.04 7.41
N SER A 29 16.87 22.44 8.31
CA SER A 29 18.32 22.33 8.16
C SER A 29 18.78 21.05 7.46
N LEU A 30 18.00 19.96 7.51
CA LEU A 30 18.32 18.67 6.89
C LEU A 30 18.47 18.75 5.35
N PRO A 31 19.39 17.96 4.75
CA PRO A 31 19.58 17.89 3.30
C PRO A 31 18.46 17.06 2.65
N ALA A 32 17.26 17.65 2.52
CA ALA A 32 16.06 16.96 2.06
C ALA A 32 16.24 16.30 0.67
N ILE A 33 16.81 17.02 -0.32
CA ILE A 33 17.06 16.46 -1.66
C ILE A 33 18.08 15.30 -1.61
N GLY A 34 19.11 15.40 -0.76
CA GLY A 34 20.10 14.34 -0.59
C GLY A 34 19.50 13.05 -0.02
N LEU A 35 18.53 13.17 0.89
CA LEU A 35 17.77 12.03 1.42
C LEU A 35 16.93 11.36 0.33
N ALA A 36 16.25 12.14 -0.50
CA ALA A 36 15.47 11.64 -1.63
C ALA A 36 16.35 10.83 -2.61
N LEU A 37 17.52 11.36 -3.00
CA LEU A 37 18.43 10.67 -3.92
C LEU A 37 18.97 9.35 -3.34
N ARG A 38 19.38 9.34 -2.07
CA ARG A 38 19.84 8.12 -1.39
C ARG A 38 18.74 7.07 -1.32
N LYS A 39 17.51 7.49 -1.01
CA LYS A 39 16.36 6.57 -0.93
C LYS A 39 15.99 6.03 -2.32
N ALA A 40 16.01 6.85 -3.36
CA ALA A 40 15.77 6.41 -4.73
C ALA A 40 16.80 5.36 -5.17
N PHE A 41 18.09 5.60 -4.91
CA PHE A 41 19.15 4.64 -5.23
C PHE A 41 19.03 3.33 -4.44
N ALA A 42 18.75 3.39 -3.13
CA ALA A 42 18.52 2.20 -2.32
C ALA A 42 17.31 1.38 -2.80
N THR A 43 16.27 2.06 -3.28
CA THR A 43 15.06 1.42 -3.83
C THR A 43 15.34 0.76 -5.17
N LEU A 44 16.12 1.42 -6.03
CA LEU A 44 16.58 0.83 -7.29
C LEU A 44 17.37 -0.47 -7.04
N LEU A 45 18.27 -0.49 -6.05
CA LEU A 45 19.00 -1.70 -5.71
C LEU A 45 18.10 -2.78 -5.10
N THR A 46 17.15 -2.40 -4.24
CA THR A 46 16.27 -3.37 -3.58
C THR A 46 15.26 -3.97 -4.56
N LEU A 47 14.43 -3.14 -5.17
CA LEU A 47 13.34 -3.61 -6.04
C LEU A 47 13.80 -3.91 -7.46
N GLY A 48 14.83 -3.21 -7.97
CA GLY A 48 15.39 -3.46 -9.29
C GLY A 48 16.15 -4.79 -9.41
N THR A 49 16.58 -5.37 -8.28
CA THR A 49 17.12 -6.75 -8.25
C THR A 49 16.03 -7.82 -8.10
N GLY A 50 14.75 -7.42 -8.03
CA GLY A 50 13.60 -8.32 -7.98
C GLY A 50 13.12 -8.66 -6.56
N ALA A 51 13.60 -7.99 -5.52
CA ALA A 51 13.09 -8.21 -4.17
C ALA A 51 11.58 -7.92 -4.08
N SER A 52 10.90 -8.58 -3.14
CA SER A 52 9.45 -8.39 -2.97
C SER A 52 9.15 -7.13 -2.19
N GLY A 53 8.26 -6.27 -2.71
CA GLY A 53 7.92 -5.03 -2.05
C GLY A 53 7.08 -4.09 -2.91
N GLY A 54 6.79 -2.91 -2.38
CA GLY A 54 6.14 -1.81 -3.08
C GLY A 54 7.06 -0.60 -3.25
N LEU A 55 6.76 0.28 -4.20
CA LEU A 55 7.47 1.55 -4.40
C LEU A 55 6.95 2.65 -3.47
N GLU A 56 5.73 2.49 -2.96
CA GLU A 56 5.02 3.51 -2.18
C GLU A 56 5.84 4.03 -0.99
N GLY A 57 6.33 3.17 -0.09
CA GLY A 57 7.08 3.63 1.08
C GLY A 57 8.31 4.49 0.74
N PRO A 58 9.19 4.06 -0.18
CA PRO A 58 10.27 4.91 -0.67
C PRO A 58 9.81 6.19 -1.38
N VAL A 59 8.77 6.10 -2.21
CA VAL A 59 8.23 7.21 -3.01
C VAL A 59 7.59 8.28 -2.13
N VAL A 60 6.91 7.90 -1.04
CA VAL A 60 6.38 8.83 -0.03
C VAL A 60 7.52 9.64 0.60
N LEU A 61 8.63 8.98 0.99
CA LEU A 61 9.80 9.68 1.54
C LEU A 61 10.48 10.59 0.52
N VAL A 62 10.64 10.11 -0.72
CA VAL A 62 11.21 10.89 -1.83
C VAL A 62 10.34 12.12 -2.09
N GLY A 63 9.03 11.95 -2.17
CA GLY A 63 8.06 13.03 -2.39
C GLY A 63 8.08 14.06 -1.26
N GLU A 64 8.00 13.61 -0.01
CA GLU A 64 8.10 14.48 1.18
C GLU A 64 9.39 15.29 1.15
N SER A 65 10.51 14.64 0.87
CA SER A 65 11.83 15.25 0.87
C SER A 65 12.06 16.22 -0.29
N LEU A 66 11.53 15.92 -1.47
CA LEU A 66 11.54 16.87 -2.60
C LEU A 66 10.66 18.09 -2.30
N GLY A 67 9.45 17.87 -1.76
CA GLY A 67 8.55 18.93 -1.33
C GLY A 67 9.19 19.86 -0.29
N ALA A 68 9.82 19.30 0.73
CA ALA A 68 10.58 20.05 1.73
C ALA A 68 11.78 20.80 1.11
N GLY A 69 12.48 20.17 0.16
CA GLY A 69 13.56 20.81 -0.59
C GLY A 69 13.10 22.05 -1.36
N VAL A 70 11.96 21.97 -2.07
CA VAL A 70 11.38 23.09 -2.81
C VAL A 70 10.95 24.22 -1.88
N ALA A 71 10.33 23.91 -0.74
CA ALA A 71 9.98 24.92 0.26
C ALA A 71 11.22 25.67 0.79
N ARG A 72 12.35 24.96 0.95
CA ARG A 72 13.62 25.55 1.37
C ARG A 72 14.24 26.42 0.29
N LEU A 73 14.22 25.98 -0.97
CA LEU A 73 14.72 26.75 -2.12
C LEU A 73 13.94 28.06 -2.33
N THR A 74 12.62 28.02 -2.13
CA THR A 74 11.74 29.20 -2.19
C THR A 74 11.79 30.06 -0.92
N ARG A 75 12.63 29.70 0.06
CA ARG A 75 12.78 30.39 1.36
C ARG A 75 11.46 30.54 2.12
N ALA A 76 10.56 29.56 1.99
CA ALA A 76 9.31 29.54 2.72
C ALA A 76 9.59 29.43 4.23
N ARG A 77 9.28 30.49 4.99
CA ARG A 77 9.47 30.55 6.45
C ARG A 77 8.25 30.11 7.27
N SER A 78 7.13 29.82 6.61
CA SER A 78 5.92 29.35 7.27
C SER A 78 5.87 27.82 7.30
N GLU A 79 5.62 27.26 8.48
CA GLU A 79 5.35 25.82 8.65
C GLU A 79 4.18 25.37 7.79
N HIS A 80 3.12 26.18 7.68
CA HIS A 80 1.96 25.85 6.87
C HIS A 80 2.35 25.63 5.40
N THR A 81 3.23 26.48 4.86
CA THR A 81 3.72 26.36 3.48
C THR A 81 4.61 25.13 3.32
N LEU A 82 5.52 24.87 4.26
CA LEU A 82 6.35 23.66 4.26
C LEU A 82 5.48 22.40 4.22
N ARG A 83 4.49 22.30 5.12
CA ARG A 83 3.53 21.18 5.18
C ARG A 83 2.75 21.00 3.88
N THR A 84 2.33 22.10 3.24
CA THR A 84 1.66 22.01 1.93
C THR A 84 2.61 21.48 0.86
N CYS A 85 3.86 21.95 0.81
CA CYS A 85 4.85 21.48 -0.16
C CYS A 85 5.21 20.01 0.06
N GLN A 86 5.38 19.56 1.31
CA GLN A 86 5.63 18.15 1.64
C GLN A 86 4.45 17.28 1.18
N LEU A 87 3.22 17.69 1.50
CA LEU A 87 2.02 16.93 1.14
C LEU A 87 1.80 16.89 -0.38
N ALA A 88 2.03 18.00 -1.08
CA ALA A 88 2.02 18.07 -2.54
C ALA A 88 3.10 17.18 -3.15
N GLY A 89 4.30 17.14 -2.55
CA GLY A 89 5.39 16.27 -2.97
C GLY A 89 5.08 14.78 -2.79
N ILE A 90 4.52 14.38 -1.64
CA ILE A 90 4.01 13.01 -1.40
C ILE A 90 2.95 12.67 -2.44
N THR A 91 1.97 13.56 -2.64
CA THR A 91 0.86 13.35 -3.58
C THR A 91 1.36 13.19 -5.02
N ALA A 92 2.29 14.04 -5.45
CA ALA A 92 2.91 13.95 -6.76
C ALA A 92 3.65 12.61 -6.94
N ALA A 93 4.47 12.24 -5.97
CA ALA A 93 5.26 11.02 -6.03
C ALA A 93 4.37 9.76 -6.06
N VAL A 94 3.33 9.70 -5.23
CA VAL A 94 2.35 8.60 -5.25
C VAL A 94 1.50 8.64 -6.54
N GLY A 95 1.20 9.83 -7.05
CA GLY A 95 0.46 10.04 -8.29
C GLY A 95 1.16 9.46 -9.51
N THR A 96 2.50 9.54 -9.60
CA THR A 96 3.25 8.88 -10.69
C THR A 96 3.22 7.35 -10.57
N LEU A 97 3.12 6.82 -9.35
CA LEU A 97 3.09 5.39 -9.08
C LEU A 97 1.74 4.76 -9.43
N LEU A 98 0.65 5.35 -8.95
CA LEU A 98 -0.70 4.76 -9.10
C LEU A 98 -1.35 5.13 -10.42
N ASN A 99 -0.89 6.21 -11.07
CA ASN A 99 -1.55 6.84 -12.21
C ASN A 99 -3.05 7.11 -11.96
N ALA A 100 -3.37 7.42 -10.69
CA ALA A 100 -4.71 7.56 -10.14
C ALA A 100 -4.71 8.83 -9.25
N PRO A 101 -5.04 10.01 -9.81
CA PRO A 101 -4.83 11.28 -9.13
C PRO A 101 -5.73 11.48 -7.91
N PHE A 102 -7.00 11.07 -7.94
CA PHE A 102 -7.89 11.18 -6.79
C PHE A 102 -7.46 10.23 -5.68
N ALA A 103 -7.09 9.00 -6.04
CA ALA A 103 -6.57 8.01 -5.09
C ALA A 103 -5.28 8.49 -4.42
N ALA A 104 -4.33 9.04 -5.19
CA ALA A 104 -3.07 9.56 -4.66
C ALA A 104 -3.26 10.75 -3.70
N ALA A 105 -4.21 11.65 -4.00
CA ALA A 105 -4.50 12.80 -3.15
C ALA A 105 -5.12 12.37 -1.81
N LEU A 106 -6.09 11.45 -1.83
CA LEU A 106 -6.69 10.90 -0.62
C LEU A 106 -5.68 10.08 0.17
N PHE A 107 -4.87 9.26 -0.50
CA PHE A 107 -3.82 8.49 0.13
C PHE A 107 -2.83 9.37 0.89
N ALA A 108 -2.29 10.40 0.25
CA ALA A 108 -1.35 11.32 0.90
C ALA A 108 -1.97 11.99 2.13
N LEU A 109 -3.26 12.32 2.08
CA LEU A 109 -3.96 12.93 3.20
C LEU A 109 -4.25 11.94 4.33
N GLU A 110 -4.82 10.76 4.04
CA GLU A 110 -5.14 9.73 5.05
C GLU A 110 -3.89 9.17 5.71
N VAL A 111 -2.80 8.97 4.97
CA VAL A 111 -1.54 8.48 5.56
C VAL A 111 -0.95 9.51 6.52
N VAL A 112 -1.05 10.80 6.20
CA VAL A 112 -0.44 11.88 6.99
C VAL A 112 -1.31 12.30 8.17
N TYR A 113 -2.62 12.44 7.97
CA TYR A 113 -3.57 12.96 8.97
C TYR A 113 -4.40 11.86 9.65
N GLY A 114 -4.24 10.60 9.25
CA GLY A 114 -4.96 9.46 9.79
C GLY A 114 -6.48 9.67 9.69
N ASN A 115 -7.14 9.75 10.84
CA ASN A 115 -8.60 9.83 10.96
C ASN A 115 -9.17 11.24 10.67
N ARG A 116 -8.37 12.20 10.22
CA ARG A 116 -8.82 13.58 9.94
C ARG A 116 -8.62 13.95 8.47
N ILE A 117 -9.66 14.53 7.86
CA ILE A 117 -9.59 15.07 6.49
C ILE A 117 -9.59 16.58 6.57
N VAL A 118 -8.49 17.21 6.18
CA VAL A 118 -8.39 18.67 6.09
C VAL A 118 -8.72 19.12 4.67
N TYR A 119 -9.96 19.55 4.42
CA TYR A 119 -10.48 19.90 3.09
C TYR A 119 -9.57 20.86 2.31
N ARG A 120 -9.06 21.91 2.96
CA ARG A 120 -8.15 22.87 2.33
C ARG A 120 -6.85 22.22 1.83
N LYS A 121 -6.32 21.24 2.57
CA LYS A 121 -5.11 20.50 2.17
C LYS A 121 -5.41 19.51 1.04
N LEU A 122 -6.57 18.87 1.08
CA LEU A 122 -7.05 18.01 0.00
C LEU A 122 -7.08 18.77 -1.34
N ALA A 123 -7.54 20.02 -1.37
CA ALA A 123 -7.54 20.83 -2.59
C ALA A 123 -6.12 20.99 -3.19
N TYR A 124 -5.10 21.21 -2.36
CA TYR A 124 -3.71 21.28 -2.83
C TYR A 124 -3.17 19.93 -3.30
N CYS A 125 -3.54 18.84 -2.62
CA CYS A 125 -3.22 17.48 -3.06
C CYS A 125 -3.80 17.19 -4.43
N LEU A 126 -5.08 17.48 -4.64
CA LEU A 126 -5.76 17.24 -5.92
C LEU A 126 -5.08 18.01 -7.05
N LEU A 127 -4.73 19.28 -6.82
CA LEU A 127 -4.00 20.07 -7.80
C LEU A 127 -2.63 19.44 -8.15
N ALA A 128 -1.86 19.05 -7.13
CA ALA A 128 -0.58 18.38 -7.34
C ALA A 128 -0.75 17.04 -8.09
N ALA A 129 -1.75 16.25 -7.73
CA ALA A 129 -2.03 14.96 -8.34
C ALA A 129 -2.38 15.09 -9.83
N VAL A 130 -3.23 16.05 -10.20
CA VAL A 130 -3.62 16.29 -11.60
C VAL A 130 -2.42 16.77 -12.44
N ILE A 131 -1.61 17.70 -11.89
CA ILE A 131 -0.39 18.17 -12.57
C ILE A 131 0.54 16.98 -12.82
N THR A 132 0.80 16.17 -11.81
CA THR A 132 1.69 15.02 -11.94
C THR A 132 1.14 13.96 -12.87
N TYR A 133 -0.16 13.65 -12.81
CA TYR A 133 -0.83 12.74 -13.74
C TYR A 133 -0.69 13.23 -15.19
N ALA A 134 -0.94 14.52 -15.45
CA ALA A 134 -0.82 15.10 -16.78
C ALA A 134 0.63 15.04 -17.30
N LEU A 135 1.62 15.35 -16.47
CA LEU A 135 3.04 15.24 -16.85
C LEU A 135 3.46 13.79 -17.09
N ASN A 136 3.09 12.88 -16.20
CA ASN A 136 3.43 11.46 -16.29
C ASN A 136 2.92 10.85 -17.60
N ASN A 137 1.65 11.11 -17.93
CA ASN A 137 1.04 10.59 -19.15
C ASN A 137 1.53 11.29 -20.42
N ARG A 138 1.95 12.56 -20.33
CA ARG A 138 2.58 13.25 -21.47
C ARG A 138 3.98 12.71 -21.77
N LEU A 139 4.75 12.33 -20.75
CA LEU A 139 6.14 11.89 -20.90
C LEU A 139 6.27 10.38 -21.15
N TYR A 140 5.47 9.56 -20.48
CA TYR A 140 5.60 8.09 -20.48
C TYR A 140 4.39 7.37 -21.10
N GLY A 141 3.34 8.11 -21.45
CA GLY A 141 2.06 7.55 -21.89
C GLY A 141 1.21 7.03 -20.73
N PHE A 142 -0.08 6.81 -21.00
CA PHE A 142 -0.97 6.23 -20.02
C PHE A 142 -0.68 4.74 -19.83
N ARG A 143 -0.26 4.38 -18.62
CA ARG A 143 -0.01 3.00 -18.18
C ARG A 143 -0.67 2.83 -16.81
N PRO A 144 -1.87 2.24 -16.74
CA PRO A 144 -2.53 1.98 -15.46
C PRO A 144 -1.83 0.81 -14.76
N ILE A 145 -1.87 0.82 -13.42
CA ILE A 145 -1.28 -0.26 -12.61
C ILE A 145 -2.01 -1.59 -12.79
N PHE A 146 -3.34 -1.55 -12.94
CA PHE A 146 -4.19 -2.70 -13.24
C PHE A 146 -5.24 -2.33 -14.27
N VAL A 147 -5.71 -3.33 -15.03
CA VAL A 147 -6.84 -3.18 -15.96
C VAL A 147 -7.84 -4.29 -15.65
N ALA A 148 -9.03 -3.91 -15.21
CA ALA A 148 -10.12 -4.84 -14.98
C ALA A 148 -10.96 -5.02 -16.25
N PRO A 149 -11.53 -6.21 -16.50
CA PRO A 149 -12.56 -6.37 -17.52
C PRO A 149 -13.80 -5.50 -17.20
N PRO A 150 -14.57 -5.09 -18.21
CA PRO A 150 -15.84 -4.40 -18.00
C PRO A 150 -16.80 -5.25 -17.17
N HIS A 151 -17.52 -4.61 -16.24
CA HIS A 151 -18.50 -5.28 -15.38
C HIS A 151 -19.79 -4.44 -15.30
N ALA A 152 -20.92 -5.09 -15.03
CA ALA A 152 -22.21 -4.41 -14.92
C ALA A 152 -22.28 -3.54 -13.65
N HIS A 153 -23.06 -2.47 -13.69
CA HIS A 153 -23.27 -1.60 -12.51
C HIS A 153 -24.29 -2.18 -11.51
N THR A 154 -24.98 -3.24 -11.89
CA THR A 154 -26.08 -3.83 -11.11
C THR A 154 -25.59 -5.05 -10.36
N TYR A 155 -25.75 -5.03 -9.03
CA TYR A 155 -25.48 -6.16 -8.16
C TYR A 155 -26.74 -6.57 -7.43
N THR A 156 -26.94 -7.87 -7.31
CA THR A 156 -27.96 -8.49 -6.48
C THR A 156 -27.58 -8.42 -5.00
N LEU A 157 -28.56 -8.58 -4.11
CA LEU A 157 -28.31 -8.64 -2.67
C LEU A 157 -27.38 -9.82 -2.30
N GLY A 158 -27.47 -10.93 -3.03
CA GLY A 158 -26.59 -12.08 -2.86
C GLY A 158 -25.13 -11.75 -3.17
N GLU A 159 -24.87 -11.03 -4.27
CA GLU A 159 -23.51 -10.59 -4.63
C GLU A 159 -22.94 -9.61 -3.60
N TYR A 160 -23.74 -8.67 -3.09
CA TYR A 160 -23.32 -7.83 -1.97
C TYR A 160 -22.99 -8.67 -0.72
N GLY A 161 -23.80 -9.68 -0.40
CA GLY A 161 -23.51 -10.64 0.66
C GLY A 161 -22.18 -11.37 0.48
N LEU A 162 -21.87 -11.80 -0.75
CA LEU A 162 -20.59 -12.42 -1.09
C LEU A 162 -19.42 -11.46 -0.95
N THR A 163 -19.57 -10.20 -1.36
CA THR A 163 -18.50 -9.20 -1.23
C THR A 163 -18.22 -8.86 0.24
N ALA A 164 -19.25 -8.79 1.09
CA ALA A 164 -19.09 -8.66 2.53
C ALA A 164 -18.39 -9.89 3.15
N LEU A 165 -18.74 -11.10 2.69
CA LEU A 165 -18.06 -12.33 3.11
C LEU A 165 -16.57 -12.29 2.76
N VAL A 166 -16.21 -11.85 1.55
CA VAL A 166 -14.80 -11.68 1.14
C VAL A 166 -14.11 -10.66 2.01
N ALA A 167 -14.76 -9.52 2.30
CA ALA A 167 -14.18 -8.51 3.17
C ALA A 167 -13.85 -9.08 4.56
N VAL A 168 -14.74 -9.87 5.15
CA VAL A 168 -14.49 -10.57 6.42
C VAL A 168 -13.38 -11.61 6.29
N ALA A 169 -13.43 -12.44 5.25
CA ALA A 169 -12.49 -13.54 5.03
C ALA A 169 -11.06 -13.05 4.73
N VAL A 170 -10.91 -11.88 4.10
CA VAL A 170 -9.62 -11.30 3.74
C VAL A 170 -9.08 -10.41 4.86
N SER A 171 -9.91 -9.54 5.44
CA SER A 171 -9.45 -8.46 6.34
C SER A 171 -8.64 -8.96 7.55
N ALA A 172 -9.29 -9.67 8.47
CA ALA A 172 -8.65 -10.08 9.72
C ALA A 172 -7.48 -11.06 9.49
N PRO A 173 -7.60 -12.10 8.64
CA PRO A 173 -6.48 -13.01 8.40
C PRO A 173 -5.27 -12.31 7.79
N ILE A 174 -5.47 -11.44 6.79
CA ILE A 174 -4.35 -10.72 6.18
C ILE A 174 -3.71 -9.73 7.15
N ALA A 175 -4.50 -8.97 7.92
CA ALA A 175 -3.93 -8.08 8.95
C ALA A 175 -3.08 -8.85 9.97
N LEU A 176 -3.60 -9.96 10.50
CA LEU A 176 -2.91 -10.78 11.49
C LEU A 176 -1.67 -11.46 10.90
N LEU A 177 -1.80 -12.14 9.76
CA LEU A 177 -0.68 -12.82 9.11
C LEU A 177 0.41 -11.83 8.71
N PHE A 178 0.03 -10.64 8.22
CA PHE A 178 0.98 -9.60 7.87
C PHE A 178 1.75 -9.11 9.11
N GLY A 179 1.05 -8.73 10.18
CA GLY A 179 1.67 -8.28 11.43
C GLY A 179 2.57 -9.35 12.07
N LEU A 180 2.09 -10.59 12.14
CA LEU A 180 2.88 -11.72 12.67
C LEU A 180 4.11 -11.99 11.81
N THR A 181 3.98 -11.99 10.48
CA THR A 181 5.12 -12.21 9.57
C THR A 181 6.16 -11.13 9.74
N MET A 182 5.77 -9.85 9.77
CA MET A 182 6.71 -8.74 10.01
C MET A 182 7.42 -8.87 11.35
N LYS A 183 6.70 -9.26 12.41
CA LYS A 183 7.30 -9.49 13.74
C LYS A 183 8.30 -10.65 13.71
N HIS A 184 7.93 -11.78 13.13
CA HIS A 184 8.78 -12.96 13.10
C HIS A 184 10.01 -12.78 12.20
N THR A 185 9.86 -12.21 11.00
CA THR A 185 11.02 -11.95 10.14
C THR A 185 11.95 -10.91 10.76
N ARG A 186 11.42 -9.92 11.49
CA ARG A 186 12.23 -8.98 12.28
C ARG A 186 13.03 -9.68 13.36
N GLN A 187 12.40 -10.56 14.14
CA GLN A 187 13.09 -11.34 15.17
C GLN A 187 14.23 -12.17 14.56
N VAL A 188 14.00 -12.85 13.44
CA VAL A 188 15.06 -13.62 12.75
C VAL A 188 16.20 -12.72 12.30
N VAL A 189 15.89 -11.56 11.72
CA VAL A 189 16.88 -10.64 11.17
C VAL A 189 17.70 -9.90 12.23
N GLU A 190 17.11 -9.58 13.37
CA GLU A 190 17.78 -8.80 14.41
C GLU A 190 19.01 -9.52 15.01
N HIS A 191 19.02 -10.86 14.98
CA HIS A 191 20.15 -11.69 15.41
C HIS A 191 21.38 -11.57 14.49
N VAL A 192 21.23 -11.00 13.29
CA VAL A 192 22.32 -10.85 12.32
C VAL A 192 22.89 -9.43 12.36
N SER A 193 24.20 -9.34 12.17
CA SER A 193 24.93 -8.07 12.17
C SER A 193 24.36 -7.12 11.09
N PRO A 194 24.26 -5.81 11.36
CA PRO A 194 23.62 -4.85 10.45
C PRO A 194 24.17 -4.87 9.01
N VAL A 195 25.45 -5.19 8.84
CA VAL A 195 26.13 -5.25 7.53
C VAL A 195 25.66 -6.46 6.71
N LEU A 196 25.33 -7.57 7.36
CA LEU A 196 24.93 -8.81 6.68
C LEU A 196 23.41 -8.99 6.55
N ARG A 197 22.60 -8.15 7.22
CA ARG A 197 21.13 -8.25 7.18
C ARG A 197 20.59 -8.27 5.77
N GLY A 198 21.05 -7.36 4.90
CA GLY A 198 20.62 -7.30 3.50
C GLY A 198 20.93 -8.57 2.71
N ALA A 199 22.13 -9.12 2.89
CA ALA A 199 22.54 -10.38 2.24
C ALA A 199 21.70 -11.57 2.72
N MET A 200 21.43 -11.65 4.02
CA MET A 200 20.57 -12.68 4.59
C MET A 200 19.12 -12.53 4.10
N GLY A 201 18.58 -11.31 4.07
CA GLY A 201 17.24 -11.05 3.53
C GLY A 201 17.11 -11.52 2.09
N ALA A 202 18.07 -11.16 1.24
CA ALA A 202 18.14 -11.62 -0.15
C ALA A 202 18.20 -13.15 -0.23
N LEU A 203 19.08 -13.79 0.55
CA LEU A 203 19.19 -15.24 0.60
C LEU A 203 17.86 -15.91 1.01
N CYS A 204 17.21 -15.44 2.09
CA CYS A 204 15.93 -15.96 2.54
C CYS A 204 14.83 -15.80 1.47
N THR A 205 14.78 -14.66 0.77
CA THR A 205 13.80 -14.46 -0.32
C THR A 205 14.01 -15.44 -1.47
N VAL A 206 15.27 -15.69 -1.85
CA VAL A 206 15.63 -16.65 -2.89
C VAL A 206 15.31 -18.08 -2.46
N LEU A 207 15.55 -18.43 -1.19
CA LEU A 207 15.21 -19.76 -0.66
C LEU A 207 13.70 -20.01 -0.66
N VAL A 208 12.89 -19.04 -0.24
CA VAL A 208 11.42 -19.15 -0.28
C VAL A 208 10.92 -19.28 -1.73
N ALA A 209 11.39 -18.41 -2.62
CA ALA A 209 10.98 -18.42 -4.02
C ALA A 209 11.45 -19.69 -4.74
N GLY A 210 12.69 -20.12 -4.51
CA GLY A 210 13.27 -21.36 -4.99
C GLY A 210 12.52 -22.60 -4.51
N GLY A 211 12.19 -22.66 -3.22
CA GLY A 211 11.40 -23.76 -2.64
C GLY A 211 10.03 -23.90 -3.28
N LEU A 212 9.33 -22.79 -3.55
CA LEU A 212 8.03 -22.80 -4.23
C LEU A 212 8.16 -23.16 -5.72
N PHE A 213 9.21 -22.72 -6.39
CA PHE A 213 9.48 -23.10 -7.78
C PHE A 213 9.77 -24.60 -7.92
N TYR A 214 10.69 -25.16 -7.14
CA TYR A 214 11.02 -26.58 -7.21
C TYR A 214 9.93 -27.49 -6.61
N GLY A 215 9.19 -27.01 -5.62
CA GLY A 215 8.16 -27.81 -4.93
C GLY A 215 6.85 -27.93 -5.71
N VAL A 216 6.38 -26.84 -6.33
CA VAL A 216 5.07 -26.80 -7.01
C VAL A 216 5.11 -26.18 -8.41
N GLY A 217 6.29 -25.88 -8.96
CA GLY A 217 6.45 -25.27 -10.29
C GLY A 217 6.00 -23.81 -10.35
N MET A 218 5.97 -23.09 -9.22
CA MET A 218 5.49 -21.71 -9.16
C MET A 218 6.46 -20.71 -9.80
N ASP A 219 5.98 -19.89 -10.74
CA ASP A 219 6.75 -18.78 -11.30
C ASP A 219 7.17 -17.80 -10.18
N PHE A 220 8.47 -17.47 -10.13
CA PHE A 220 9.04 -16.54 -9.16
C PHE A 220 8.32 -15.19 -9.12
N ARG A 221 7.75 -14.73 -10.24
CA ARG A 221 7.02 -13.46 -10.35
C ARG A 221 5.78 -13.39 -9.45
N HIS A 222 5.27 -14.53 -8.98
CA HIS A 222 4.14 -14.55 -8.05
C HIS A 222 4.51 -14.12 -6.63
N VAL A 223 5.73 -14.42 -6.19
CA VAL A 223 6.20 -14.19 -4.82
C VAL A 223 7.30 -13.14 -4.72
N LEU A 224 8.03 -12.88 -5.81
CA LEU A 224 9.03 -11.82 -5.93
C LEU A 224 8.45 -10.58 -6.62
N GLY A 225 9.25 -9.52 -6.69
CA GLY A 225 8.89 -8.25 -7.32
C GLY A 225 7.66 -7.56 -6.70
N MET A 226 6.96 -6.77 -7.50
CA MET A 226 5.82 -5.96 -7.05
C MET A 226 4.54 -6.80 -6.93
N GLY A 227 4.36 -7.78 -7.81
CA GLY A 227 3.19 -8.68 -7.87
C GLY A 227 2.09 -8.25 -8.85
N GLU A 228 2.35 -7.23 -9.68
CA GLU A 228 1.43 -6.80 -10.74
C GLU A 228 1.06 -7.93 -11.71
N HIS A 229 2.05 -8.79 -12.01
CA HIS A 229 1.87 -9.96 -12.87
C HIS A 229 0.76 -10.89 -12.37
N THR A 230 0.75 -11.20 -11.07
CA THR A 230 -0.24 -12.09 -10.45
C THR A 230 -1.64 -11.50 -10.54
N ILE A 231 -1.81 -10.23 -10.14
CA ILE A 231 -3.12 -9.57 -10.19
C ILE A 231 -3.62 -9.48 -11.63
N THR A 232 -2.76 -9.13 -12.58
CA THR A 232 -3.13 -9.06 -14.01
C THR A 232 -3.61 -10.42 -14.53
N GLN A 233 -2.95 -11.51 -14.19
CA GLN A 233 -3.37 -12.86 -14.60
C GLN A 233 -4.69 -13.29 -13.95
N LEU A 234 -4.93 -12.90 -12.69
CA LEU A 234 -6.19 -13.13 -11.99
C LEU A 234 -7.34 -12.35 -12.63
N LEU A 235 -7.16 -11.06 -12.91
CA LEU A 235 -8.16 -10.23 -13.59
C LEU A 235 -8.44 -10.71 -15.03
N ALA A 236 -7.43 -11.29 -15.70
CA ALA A 236 -7.58 -11.88 -17.02
C ALA A 236 -8.21 -13.29 -17.01
N ASN A 237 -8.54 -13.84 -15.84
CA ASN A 237 -9.04 -15.21 -15.67
C ASN A 237 -8.18 -16.26 -16.40
N THR A 238 -6.85 -16.11 -16.31
CA THR A 238 -5.91 -16.98 -17.02
C THR A 238 -6.06 -18.43 -16.53
N PRO A 239 -6.29 -19.41 -17.41
CA PRO A 239 -6.40 -20.81 -17.00
C PRO A 239 -5.05 -21.34 -16.48
N GLY A 240 -5.10 -22.27 -15.52
CA GLY A 240 -3.91 -22.90 -14.96
C GLY A 240 -3.90 -22.92 -13.42
N PRO A 241 -2.71 -22.98 -12.78
CA PRO A 241 -2.59 -23.13 -11.33
C PRO A 241 -3.29 -22.04 -10.51
N LEU A 242 -3.43 -20.82 -11.06
CA LEU A 242 -4.13 -19.71 -10.41
C LEU A 242 -5.64 -19.94 -10.24
N THR A 243 -6.21 -20.95 -10.90
CA THR A 243 -7.61 -21.37 -10.67
C THR A 243 -7.79 -22.23 -9.42
N GLN A 244 -6.69 -22.65 -8.78
CA GLN A 244 -6.71 -23.56 -7.64
C GLN A 244 -6.53 -22.76 -6.34
N TRP A 245 -7.51 -22.85 -5.44
CA TRP A 245 -7.51 -22.09 -4.17
C TRP A 245 -6.25 -22.36 -3.32
N TRP A 246 -5.75 -23.60 -3.28
CA TRP A 246 -4.57 -23.96 -2.48
C TRP A 246 -3.28 -23.35 -3.06
N PHE A 247 -3.17 -23.22 -4.38
CA PHE A 247 -2.02 -22.60 -5.03
C PHE A 247 -1.98 -21.09 -4.74
N LEU A 248 -3.15 -20.44 -4.70
CA LEU A 248 -3.28 -19.04 -4.30
C LEU A 248 -2.87 -18.82 -2.83
N LEU A 249 -3.21 -19.74 -1.92
CA LEU A 249 -2.75 -19.67 -0.52
C LEU A 249 -1.22 -19.79 -0.40
N LEU A 250 -0.58 -20.61 -1.24
CA LEU A 250 0.89 -20.67 -1.31
C LEU A 250 1.49 -19.35 -1.79
N ILE A 251 0.84 -18.67 -2.75
CA ILE A 251 1.27 -17.33 -3.18
C ILE A 251 1.15 -16.33 -2.02
N VAL A 252 0.05 -16.34 -1.27
CA VAL A 252 -0.13 -15.47 -0.09
C VAL A 252 1.00 -15.69 0.92
N GLY A 253 1.26 -16.94 1.30
CA GLY A 253 2.32 -17.29 2.24
C GLY A 253 3.72 -16.91 1.73
N GLY A 254 4.02 -17.25 0.47
CA GLY A 254 5.29 -16.92 -0.18
C GLY A 254 5.52 -15.41 -0.25
N LYS A 255 4.51 -14.64 -0.68
CA LYS A 255 4.57 -13.18 -0.81
C LYS A 255 4.72 -12.49 0.54
N LEU A 256 4.04 -12.98 1.59
CA LEU A 256 4.21 -12.51 2.97
C LEU A 256 5.66 -12.68 3.44
N LEU A 257 6.22 -13.88 3.28
CA LEU A 257 7.58 -14.20 3.72
C LEU A 257 8.63 -13.41 2.94
N THR A 258 8.54 -13.37 1.60
CA THR A 258 9.52 -12.65 0.78
C THR A 258 9.50 -11.15 1.06
N THR A 259 8.30 -10.56 1.23
CA THR A 259 8.15 -9.14 1.60
C THR A 259 8.67 -8.90 3.02
N GLY A 260 8.36 -9.78 3.96
CA GLY A 260 8.84 -9.70 5.34
C GLY A 260 10.36 -9.76 5.45
N PHE A 261 11.02 -10.65 4.72
CA PHE A 261 12.48 -10.69 4.70
C PHE A 261 13.09 -9.47 4.00
N THR A 262 12.47 -8.98 2.92
CA THR A 262 12.95 -7.78 2.20
C THR A 262 12.87 -6.53 3.07
N VAL A 263 11.71 -6.28 3.70
CA VAL A 263 11.49 -5.10 4.53
C VAL A 263 12.28 -5.19 5.83
N GLN A 264 12.25 -6.32 6.54
CA GLN A 264 12.91 -6.41 7.85
C GLN A 264 14.44 -6.49 7.76
N SER A 265 15.00 -6.98 6.66
CA SER A 265 16.46 -6.92 6.39
C SER A 265 17.00 -5.52 6.12
N GLY A 266 16.13 -4.51 6.02
CA GLY A 266 16.51 -3.13 5.74
C GLY A 266 16.42 -2.75 4.25
N GLY A 267 15.82 -3.60 3.41
CA GLY A 267 15.53 -3.28 2.01
C GLY A 267 14.62 -2.06 1.88
N SER A 268 14.87 -1.22 0.88
CA SER A 268 14.04 -0.04 0.63
C SER A 268 12.79 -0.44 -0.17
N ALA A 269 11.72 -0.77 0.55
CA ALA A 269 10.44 -1.23 0.00
C ALA A 269 9.27 -0.77 0.87
N GLY A 270 8.14 -0.48 0.22
CA GLY A 270 6.85 -0.18 0.83
C GLY A 270 5.96 -1.42 0.92
N MET A 271 4.84 -1.27 1.62
CA MET A 271 3.94 -2.40 1.96
C MET A 271 2.58 -2.31 1.26
N LEU A 272 2.25 -1.15 0.66
CA LEU A 272 0.97 -0.94 0.00
C LEU A 272 0.72 -1.95 -1.13
N ILE A 273 1.58 -2.01 -2.14
CA ILE A 273 1.38 -2.90 -3.30
C ILE A 273 1.38 -4.39 -2.88
N PRO A 274 2.30 -4.86 -2.03
CA PRO A 274 2.21 -6.20 -1.46
C PRO A 274 0.86 -6.47 -0.77
N SER A 275 0.31 -5.53 -0.01
CA SER A 275 -1.02 -5.68 0.60
C SER A 275 -2.13 -5.82 -0.45
N MET A 276 -2.07 -5.08 -1.56
CA MET A 276 -2.99 -5.26 -2.68
C MET A 276 -2.88 -6.68 -3.26
N VAL A 277 -1.66 -7.17 -3.48
CA VAL A 277 -1.42 -8.53 -4.01
C VAL A 277 -1.99 -9.58 -3.06
N LEU A 278 -1.68 -9.46 -1.75
CA LEU A 278 -2.19 -10.38 -0.73
C LEU A 278 -3.72 -10.36 -0.68
N GLY A 279 -4.33 -9.18 -0.74
CA GLY A 279 -5.78 -9.02 -0.78
C GLY A 279 -6.41 -9.63 -2.03
N GLY A 280 -5.91 -9.29 -3.21
CA GLY A 280 -6.45 -9.77 -4.48
C GLY A 280 -6.31 -11.27 -4.65
N VAL A 281 -5.15 -11.84 -4.29
CA VAL A 281 -4.93 -13.29 -4.32
C VAL A 281 -5.82 -14.01 -3.30
N SER A 282 -6.02 -13.43 -2.10
CA SER A 282 -6.93 -14.01 -1.09
C SER A 282 -8.40 -13.91 -1.49
N GLY A 283 -8.78 -12.82 -2.16
CA GLY A 283 -10.10 -12.67 -2.78
C GLY A 283 -10.35 -13.74 -3.83
N ALA A 284 -9.40 -13.93 -4.76
CA ALA A 284 -9.46 -15.03 -5.73
C ALA A 284 -9.51 -16.41 -5.06
N ALA A 285 -8.70 -16.64 -4.01
CA ALA A 285 -8.72 -17.90 -3.27
C ALA A 285 -10.08 -18.17 -2.65
N THR A 286 -10.73 -17.14 -2.11
CA THR A 286 -12.08 -17.21 -1.55
C THR A 286 -13.11 -17.54 -2.64
N ALA A 287 -13.01 -16.92 -3.82
CA ALA A 287 -13.87 -17.21 -4.96
C ALA A 287 -13.76 -18.68 -5.40
N GLN A 288 -12.52 -19.16 -5.58
CA GLN A 288 -12.26 -20.53 -6.03
C GLN A 288 -12.67 -21.57 -4.98
N LEU A 289 -12.47 -21.27 -3.69
CA LEU A 289 -12.92 -22.12 -2.60
C LEU A 289 -14.46 -22.21 -2.57
N LEU A 290 -15.14 -21.08 -2.68
CA LEU A 290 -16.60 -21.04 -2.71
C LEU A 290 -17.18 -21.82 -3.90
N ALA A 291 -16.60 -21.65 -5.09
CA ALA A 291 -16.97 -22.41 -6.28
C ALA A 291 -16.81 -23.93 -6.06
N SER A 292 -15.74 -24.35 -5.38
CA SER A 292 -15.47 -25.77 -5.10
C SER A 292 -16.42 -26.40 -4.06
N VAL A 293 -16.91 -25.63 -3.08
CA VAL A 293 -17.72 -26.15 -1.97
C VAL A 293 -19.21 -26.05 -2.25
N VAL A 294 -19.67 -24.90 -2.74
CA VAL A 294 -21.10 -24.60 -2.88
C VAL A 294 -21.62 -24.97 -4.27
N GLY A 295 -20.71 -25.26 -5.23
CA GLY A 295 -21.08 -25.38 -6.65
C GLY A 295 -21.70 -24.10 -7.18
N ALA A 296 -21.44 -22.96 -6.50
CA ALA A 296 -22.04 -21.68 -6.80
C ALA A 296 -21.69 -21.29 -8.24
N GLY A 297 -22.73 -21.03 -9.04
CA GLY A 297 -22.59 -20.54 -10.40
C GLY A 297 -21.65 -19.33 -10.44
N SER A 298 -20.79 -19.31 -11.47
CA SER A 298 -19.79 -18.30 -11.83
C SER A 298 -19.82 -16.98 -11.04
N ALA A 299 -19.40 -17.00 -9.78
CA ALA A 299 -19.11 -15.76 -9.07
C ALA A 299 -17.91 -15.12 -9.78
N ASP A 300 -18.05 -13.87 -10.20
CA ASP A 300 -17.00 -13.19 -10.95
C ASP A 300 -15.76 -13.01 -10.06
N VAL A 301 -14.72 -13.82 -10.33
CA VAL A 301 -13.44 -13.79 -9.62
C VAL A 301 -12.85 -12.39 -9.60
N THR A 302 -13.11 -11.60 -10.65
CA THR A 302 -12.65 -10.20 -10.75
C THR A 302 -13.19 -9.36 -9.60
N VAL A 303 -14.49 -9.46 -9.30
CA VAL A 303 -15.11 -8.71 -8.19
C VAL A 303 -14.47 -9.10 -6.86
N PHE A 304 -14.19 -10.39 -6.66
CA PHE A 304 -13.55 -10.89 -5.45
C PHE A 304 -12.11 -10.40 -5.32
N VAL A 305 -11.35 -10.37 -6.42
CA VAL A 305 -9.99 -9.81 -6.45
C VAL A 305 -10.02 -8.33 -6.07
N VAL A 306 -10.91 -7.53 -6.68
CA VAL A 306 -10.98 -6.08 -6.42
C VAL A 306 -11.41 -5.78 -4.99
N VAL A 307 -12.43 -6.48 -4.49
CA VAL A 307 -12.88 -6.37 -3.09
C VAL A 307 -11.80 -6.83 -2.12
N GLY A 308 -11.06 -7.89 -2.44
CA GLY A 308 -9.92 -8.35 -1.66
C GLY A 308 -8.80 -7.30 -1.59
N ILE A 309 -8.46 -6.66 -2.71
CA ILE A 309 -7.49 -5.55 -2.78
C ILE A 309 -7.93 -4.40 -1.87
N ALA A 310 -9.18 -3.96 -2.00
CA ALA A 310 -9.74 -2.88 -1.17
C ALA A 310 -9.67 -3.23 0.32
N SER A 311 -10.11 -4.43 0.69
CA SER A 311 -10.11 -4.92 2.07
C SER A 311 -8.70 -4.98 2.66
N ALA A 312 -7.73 -5.54 1.93
CA ALA A 312 -6.36 -5.63 2.44
C ALA A 312 -5.67 -4.27 2.59
N LEU A 313 -5.95 -3.31 1.69
CA LEU A 313 -5.46 -1.93 1.85
C LEU A 313 -5.97 -1.30 3.14
N VAL A 314 -7.25 -1.46 3.45
CA VAL A 314 -7.81 -0.95 4.72
C VAL A 314 -7.24 -1.71 5.91
N ALA A 315 -7.11 -3.03 5.81
CA ALA A 315 -6.67 -3.86 6.92
C ALA A 315 -5.19 -3.69 7.28
N VAL A 316 -4.32 -3.46 6.29
CA VAL A 316 -2.87 -3.36 6.49
C VAL A 316 -2.40 -1.91 6.58
N VAL A 317 -2.94 -1.02 5.73
CA VAL A 317 -2.47 0.38 5.60
C VAL A 317 -3.38 1.37 6.34
N GLY A 318 -4.67 1.05 6.51
CA GLY A 318 -5.61 1.91 7.24
C GLY A 318 -6.12 3.12 6.45
N VAL A 319 -6.23 3.00 5.12
CA VAL A 319 -6.61 4.10 4.20
C VAL A 319 -7.92 3.80 3.43
N PRO A 320 -9.08 3.82 4.11
CA PRO A 320 -10.36 3.42 3.50
C PRO A 320 -10.81 4.29 2.33
N LEU A 321 -10.66 5.61 2.40
CA LEU A 321 -11.11 6.48 1.32
C LEU A 321 -10.18 6.42 0.12
N ALA A 322 -8.87 6.34 0.35
CA ALA A 322 -7.89 6.13 -0.71
C ALA A 322 -8.12 4.78 -1.40
N ALA A 323 -8.45 3.72 -0.65
CA ALA A 323 -8.77 2.41 -1.21
C ALA A 323 -10.03 2.45 -2.11
N ILE A 324 -11.09 3.14 -1.67
CA ILE A 324 -12.31 3.33 -2.49
C ILE A 324 -11.99 4.11 -3.77
N ALA A 325 -11.27 5.23 -3.64
CA ALA A 325 -10.87 6.06 -4.77
C ALA A 325 -9.99 5.30 -5.77
N LEU A 326 -9.06 4.49 -5.25
CA LEU A 326 -8.21 3.62 -6.07
C LEU A 326 -9.04 2.62 -6.86
N VAL A 327 -10.05 2.00 -6.25
CA VAL A 327 -10.94 1.08 -6.97
C VAL A 327 -11.65 1.79 -8.10
N LEU A 328 -12.24 2.95 -7.83
CA LEU A 328 -12.99 3.73 -8.80
C LEU A 328 -12.13 4.19 -9.99
N GLU A 329 -10.90 4.65 -9.76
CA GLU A 329 -10.01 5.15 -10.81
C GLU A 329 -9.29 4.04 -11.59
N VAL A 330 -8.90 2.95 -10.93
CA VAL A 330 -8.07 1.90 -11.55
C VAL A 330 -8.92 0.78 -12.16
N PHE A 331 -9.96 0.33 -11.46
CA PHE A 331 -10.77 -0.82 -11.89
C PHE A 331 -12.08 -0.36 -12.54
N GLY A 332 -12.56 0.82 -12.17
CA GLY A 332 -13.74 1.46 -12.77
C GLY A 332 -14.93 1.54 -11.81
N SER A 333 -15.89 2.40 -12.15
CA SER A 333 -17.04 2.73 -11.30
C SER A 333 -17.98 1.56 -11.04
N ALA A 334 -17.99 0.53 -11.89
CA ALA A 334 -18.75 -0.69 -11.66
C ALA A 334 -18.31 -1.44 -10.40
N TYR A 335 -17.01 -1.41 -10.06
CA TYR A 335 -16.49 -2.08 -8.85
C TYR A 335 -16.59 -1.22 -7.59
N GLY A 336 -17.01 0.04 -7.72
CA GLY A 336 -17.09 1.01 -6.64
C GLY A 336 -18.00 0.58 -5.47
N PRO A 337 -19.29 0.28 -5.71
CA PRO A 337 -20.21 -0.04 -4.62
C PRO A 337 -19.80 -1.26 -3.77
N PRO A 338 -19.37 -2.40 -4.37
CA PRO A 338 -18.80 -3.51 -3.58
C PRO A 338 -17.56 -3.13 -2.78
N ALA A 339 -16.67 -2.32 -3.36
CA ALA A 339 -15.45 -1.88 -2.67
C ALA A 339 -15.77 -0.94 -1.50
N VAL A 340 -16.76 -0.05 -1.62
CA VAL A 340 -17.23 0.78 -0.51
C VAL A 340 -17.72 -0.09 0.64
N LEU A 341 -18.59 -1.07 0.36
CA LEU A 341 -19.08 -1.99 1.37
C LEU A 341 -17.92 -2.74 2.05
N ALA A 342 -16.99 -3.27 1.25
CA ALA A 342 -15.85 -4.01 1.76
C ALA A 342 -14.91 -3.16 2.62
N CYS A 343 -14.62 -1.93 2.21
CA CYS A 343 -13.82 -0.99 3.00
C CYS A 343 -14.51 -0.65 4.32
N CYS A 344 -15.83 -0.42 4.33
CA CYS A 344 -16.59 -0.15 5.55
C CYS A 344 -16.58 -1.34 6.51
N VAL A 345 -16.87 -2.54 6.00
CA VAL A 345 -16.84 -3.78 6.80
C VAL A 345 -15.45 -4.01 7.37
N THR A 346 -14.42 -3.89 6.53
CA THR A 346 -13.03 -4.10 6.96
C THR A 346 -12.63 -3.08 8.01
N TYR A 347 -12.93 -1.80 7.80
CA TYR A 347 -12.62 -0.73 8.75
C TYR A 347 -13.23 -1.02 10.12
N VAL A 348 -14.52 -1.39 10.17
CA VAL A 348 -15.20 -1.72 11.44
C VAL A 348 -14.57 -2.93 12.15
N LEU A 349 -14.17 -3.95 11.40
CA LEU A 349 -13.51 -5.14 11.96
C LEU A 349 -12.11 -4.81 12.49
N THR A 350 -11.35 -3.97 11.77
CA THR A 350 -9.96 -3.67 12.11
C THR A 350 -9.83 -2.60 13.17
N LEU A 351 -10.88 -1.80 13.44
CA LEU A 351 -10.94 -0.89 14.60
C LEU A 351 -10.60 -1.59 15.93
N ARG A 352 -10.91 -2.89 16.07
CA ARG A 352 -10.61 -3.67 17.29
C ARG A 352 -9.27 -4.40 17.27
N LEU A 353 -8.60 -4.48 16.12
CA LEU A 353 -7.44 -5.33 15.87
C LEU A 353 -6.14 -4.54 15.60
N SER A 354 -6.14 -3.21 15.79
CA SER A 354 -5.07 -2.30 15.33
C SER A 354 -3.66 -2.89 15.36
N VAL A 355 -3.12 -3.14 14.15
CA VAL A 355 -1.80 -3.72 13.89
C VAL A 355 -0.71 -2.63 13.82
N TYR A 356 -1.09 -1.35 13.73
CA TYR A 356 -0.16 -0.22 13.71
C TYR A 356 -0.12 0.48 15.08
N ASN A 357 0.90 0.14 15.88
CA ASN A 357 1.18 0.83 17.16
C ASN A 357 1.74 2.26 17.00
N GLU A 358 2.05 2.70 15.77
CA GLU A 358 2.74 3.97 15.50
C GLU A 358 1.85 5.01 14.78
N GLN A 359 0.62 4.66 14.39
CA GLN A 359 -0.39 5.70 14.20
C GLN A 359 -0.69 6.22 15.60
N ARG A 360 -0.07 7.35 15.98
CA ARG A 360 -0.41 8.06 17.22
C ARG A 360 -1.90 8.37 17.16
N HIS A 361 -2.70 7.53 17.81
CA HIS A 361 -4.06 7.87 18.16
C HIS A 361 -3.94 9.06 19.10
N VAL A 362 -4.16 10.27 18.58
CA VAL A 362 -4.43 11.43 19.42
C VAL A 362 -5.58 10.99 20.33
N ARG A 363 -5.29 10.87 21.64
CA ARG A 363 -6.31 10.60 22.66
C ARG A 363 -7.47 11.55 22.40
N ALA A 364 -8.69 11.02 22.38
CA ALA A 364 -9.92 11.78 22.19
C ALA A 364 -10.27 12.72 23.37
N GLU A 365 -9.26 13.21 24.09
CA GLU A 365 -9.39 14.06 25.27
C GLU A 365 -8.42 15.26 25.13
N GLU A 366 -8.71 16.15 24.20
CA GLU A 366 -8.39 17.56 24.42
C GLU A 366 -9.71 18.33 24.41
N PRO A 367 -10.09 18.94 25.55
CA PRO A 367 -11.28 19.78 25.58
C PRO A 367 -11.03 20.97 24.65
N ILE A 368 -12.05 21.30 23.86
CA ILE A 368 -12.10 22.51 23.06
C ILE A 368 -11.82 23.68 24.02
N ALA A 369 -10.60 24.22 23.98
CA ALA A 369 -10.27 25.43 24.70
C ALA A 369 -11.05 26.58 24.06
N SER A 370 -12.18 26.91 24.67
CA SER A 370 -12.90 28.14 24.42
C SER A 370 -12.08 29.32 24.95
N THR A 371 -11.52 30.12 24.05
CA THR A 371 -11.36 31.59 24.20
C THR A 371 -11.07 32.20 22.84
#